data_AF-A0A842K787-F1
#
_entry.id   AF-A0A842K787-F1
#
_cell.length_a   1.000
_cell.length_b   1.000
_cell.length_c   1.000
_cell.angle_alpha   90.00
_cell.angle_beta   90.00
_cell.angle_gamma   90.00
#
_symmetry.space_group_name_H-M   'P 1'
#
loop_
_entity.id
_entity.type
_entity.pdbx_description
1 polymer ?
#
loop_
_entity_poly.entity_id
_entity_poly.type
_entity_poly.pdbx_seq_one_letter_code
_entity_poly.pdbx_strand_id
1 'polypeptide(L)'
;MIVKIGRGEKMSGLLSYLQGPGRANEHSDPHLVTGDSAIMTWHDDNELSHQDAIEIARQLDQPRRVFGTEVKIPNFLRDDHGNEVRDSHGTKVRDPIDPFRDGNVWHCSLSLHADEGQLTDEKWGAIARRFMDEMGFTDTSGRSPARWIAVRHGLSVRGNDHIHIAASVVREDGTKVDLYRDWNRASEVVNKLEHEHGLAVIESRNTRTGERGYHRAEQHRAHREGGTELDRELLARRVRACATASNSEAEFVRRLRGQGLVARPRFASGRGDVVVGYKVAIRPANGHSPIFYGGGHLAKDLTLPRLRSEWEDSPQASSAAVDEWNAARRERPTVRAGRESQELDPKLLDRATEDIGKWNTYLRSIPLDDRAQWARAAGRTAGVFAAWSAKIEPTPGPLAAAARELARSAQLPAYRAYRAPKGTMSAGGAALIVMQTSGQLPTSVSAMLLLRQLMKAMEAIADAHRAAGELHRALDIEYAVRNELATIHAAQQPRIPVPDTARTEATQKHATTSTLTPEQEELRRLAALDNAAPPSDAVRRTDSPLPSRIGPSLRTHAGRPRTRGNDGNER
;
A
#
# COMPACT_ATOMS: atom_id res chain seq x y z
N MET A 1 4.39 13.97 4.03
CA MET A 1 3.26 14.70 3.38
C MET A 1 2.73 14.00 2.11
N ILE A 2 1.42 13.81 1.98
CA ILE A 2 0.73 13.24 0.80
C ILE A 2 0.15 14.38 -0.06
N VAL A 3 0.32 14.28 -1.38
CA VAL A 3 -0.25 15.20 -2.38
C VAL A 3 -1.26 14.49 -3.28
N LYS A 4 -2.40 15.12 -3.53
CA LYS A 4 -3.41 14.62 -4.46
C LYS A 4 -4.00 15.77 -5.27
N ILE A 5 -3.86 15.67 -6.59
CA ILE A 5 -4.38 16.63 -7.55
C ILE A 5 -5.71 16.13 -8.16
N GLY A 6 -6.64 17.04 -8.41
CA GLY A 6 -7.91 16.81 -9.06
C GLY A 6 -8.20 17.89 -10.10
N ARG A 7 -9.06 17.56 -11.06
CA ARG A 7 -9.53 18.48 -12.12
C ARG A 7 -11.04 18.61 -12.05
N GLY A 8 -11.54 19.84 -12.09
CA GLY A 8 -12.96 20.14 -12.03
C GLY A 8 -13.41 21.16 -13.08
N GLU A 9 -14.72 21.25 -13.24
CA GLU A 9 -15.41 22.13 -14.20
C GLU A 9 -15.97 23.40 -13.55
N LYS A 10 -16.35 23.32 -12.27
CA LYS A 10 -17.10 24.37 -11.57
C LYS A 10 -16.38 24.79 -10.31
N MET A 11 -15.82 26.00 -10.31
CA MET A 11 -15.14 26.55 -9.13
C MET A 11 -16.10 26.65 -7.93
N SER A 12 -17.33 27.09 -8.15
CA SER A 12 -18.36 27.14 -7.10
C SER A 12 -18.63 25.77 -6.48
N GLY A 13 -18.69 24.71 -7.30
CA GLY A 13 -18.89 23.36 -6.81
C GLY A 13 -17.74 22.87 -5.92
N LEU A 14 -16.49 23.24 -6.24
CA LEU A 14 -15.33 22.95 -5.40
C LEU A 14 -15.39 23.75 -4.09
N LEU A 15 -15.64 25.05 -4.15
CA LEU A 15 -15.64 25.90 -2.96
C LEU A 15 -16.77 25.54 -1.99
N SER A 16 -17.97 25.22 -2.49
CA SER A 16 -19.04 24.67 -1.66
C SER A 16 -18.66 23.32 -1.03
N TYR A 17 -17.87 22.50 -1.72
CA TYR A 17 -17.35 21.25 -1.15
C TYR A 17 -16.33 21.52 -0.03
N LEU A 18 -15.41 22.48 -0.23
CA LEU A 18 -14.41 22.83 0.77
C LEU A 18 -15.04 23.49 2.00
N GLN A 19 -16.09 24.29 1.82
CA GLN A 19 -16.82 24.88 2.93
C GLN A 19 -17.66 23.84 3.71
N GLY A 20 -18.26 22.87 3.01
CA GLY A 20 -19.07 21.84 3.66
C GLY A 20 -18.25 20.83 4.48
N PRO A 21 -18.89 19.87 5.17
CA PRO A 21 -18.21 18.88 6.01
C PRO A 21 -17.34 17.87 5.23
N GLY A 22 -17.34 17.93 3.89
CA GLY A 22 -16.73 16.91 3.04
C GLY A 22 -17.60 15.66 2.89
N ARG A 23 -17.11 14.64 2.16
CA ARG A 23 -17.90 13.42 1.86
C ARG A 23 -18.01 12.44 3.02
N ALA A 24 -17.07 12.51 3.96
CA ALA A 24 -16.99 11.63 5.11
C ALA A 24 -16.79 12.42 6.42
N ASN A 25 -17.29 13.67 6.47
CA ASN A 25 -17.09 14.59 7.60
C ASN A 25 -15.60 14.82 7.90
N GLU A 26 -14.83 15.05 6.83
CA GLU A 26 -13.37 15.24 6.90
C GLU A 26 -12.99 16.69 7.22
N HIS A 27 -13.92 17.64 7.10
CA HIS A 27 -13.68 19.06 7.35
C HIS A 27 -14.38 19.49 8.66
N SER A 28 -13.62 20.03 9.62
CA SER A 28 -14.14 20.46 10.92
C SER A 28 -14.05 21.97 11.19
N ASP A 29 -13.11 22.64 10.54
CA ASP A 29 -12.86 24.07 10.68
C ASP A 29 -12.30 24.60 9.36
N PRO A 30 -13.15 24.79 8.32
CA PRO A 30 -12.72 25.31 7.04
C PRO A 30 -12.39 26.79 7.14
N HIS A 31 -11.14 27.20 7.02
CA HIS A 31 -10.76 28.63 6.97
C HIS A 31 -9.62 28.87 5.97
N LEU A 32 -9.46 30.12 5.53
CA LEU A 32 -8.38 30.52 4.62
C LEU A 32 -7.06 30.65 5.38
N VAL A 33 -5.98 30.11 4.82
CA VAL A 33 -4.62 30.28 5.40
C VAL A 33 -3.69 31.11 4.52
N THR A 34 -3.94 31.12 3.20
CA THR A 34 -3.24 31.97 2.24
C THR A 34 -3.89 31.88 0.86
N GLY A 35 -3.53 32.78 -0.07
CA GLY A 35 -4.04 32.78 -1.43
C GLY A 35 -3.71 34.07 -2.16
N ASP A 36 -4.48 34.35 -3.19
CA ASP A 36 -4.47 35.61 -3.92
C ASP A 36 -4.68 36.81 -2.98
N SER A 37 -3.81 37.81 -3.10
CA SER A 37 -3.78 38.96 -2.19
C SER A 37 -5.09 39.76 -2.17
N ALA A 38 -5.78 39.89 -3.31
CA ALA A 38 -7.06 40.59 -3.35
C ALA A 38 -8.08 39.79 -2.56
N ILE A 39 -8.17 38.47 -2.81
CA ILE A 39 -9.11 37.59 -2.08
C ILE A 39 -8.85 37.64 -0.57
N MET A 40 -7.60 37.49 -0.14
CA MET A 40 -7.25 37.50 1.29
C MET A 40 -7.51 38.85 1.98
N THR A 41 -7.65 39.94 1.23
CA THR A 41 -7.96 41.27 1.80
C THR A 41 -9.45 41.43 2.09
N TRP A 42 -10.32 40.79 1.31
CA TRP A 42 -11.77 40.94 1.39
C TRP A 42 -12.44 39.87 2.26
N HIS A 43 -11.77 38.74 2.48
CA HIS A 43 -12.27 37.61 3.24
C HIS A 43 -11.35 37.40 4.45
N ASP A 44 -11.91 37.44 5.66
CA ASP A 44 -11.16 37.39 6.92
C ASP A 44 -10.76 35.95 7.32
N ASP A 45 -10.00 35.82 8.41
CA ASP A 45 -9.44 34.55 8.92
C ASP A 45 -10.48 33.68 9.68
N ASN A 46 -11.77 33.98 9.57
CA ASN A 46 -12.81 33.17 10.23
C ASN A 46 -13.16 31.90 9.43
N GLU A 47 -13.97 31.04 10.06
CA GLU A 47 -14.57 29.90 9.39
C GLU A 47 -15.29 30.35 8.10
N LEU A 48 -14.88 29.75 6.99
CA LEU A 48 -15.31 30.05 5.64
C LEU A 48 -16.83 29.90 5.52
N SER A 49 -17.53 31.02 5.39
CA SER A 49 -18.98 30.99 5.24
C SER A 49 -19.39 30.49 3.84
N HIS A 50 -20.63 30.00 3.72
CA HIS A 50 -21.17 29.59 2.43
C HIS A 50 -21.20 30.74 1.41
N GLN A 51 -21.46 31.96 1.88
CA GLN A 51 -21.51 33.14 1.03
C GLN A 51 -20.11 33.49 0.51
N ASP A 52 -19.11 33.54 1.40
CA ASP A 52 -17.72 33.82 1.03
C ASP A 52 -17.20 32.77 0.05
N ALA A 53 -17.51 31.49 0.29
CA ALA A 53 -17.14 30.41 -0.64
C ALA A 53 -17.68 30.65 -2.07
N ILE A 54 -18.91 31.16 -2.22
CA ILE A 54 -19.47 31.49 -3.53
C ILE A 54 -18.79 32.73 -4.13
N GLU A 55 -18.54 33.76 -3.33
CA GLU A 55 -17.91 35.00 -3.78
C GLU A 55 -16.46 34.77 -4.22
N ILE A 56 -15.68 34.07 -3.41
CA ILE A 56 -14.32 33.64 -3.72
C ILE A 56 -14.31 32.79 -5.00
N ALA A 57 -15.26 31.85 -5.16
CA ALA A 57 -15.35 31.06 -6.39
C ALA A 57 -15.56 31.91 -7.64
N ARG A 58 -16.37 32.98 -7.55
CA ARG A 58 -16.56 33.93 -8.67
C ARG A 58 -15.29 34.70 -8.95
N GLN A 59 -14.58 35.15 -7.91
CA GLN A 59 -13.31 35.88 -8.06
C GLN A 59 -12.25 34.97 -8.70
N LEU A 60 -12.09 33.73 -8.25
CA LEU A 60 -11.15 32.76 -8.83
C LEU A 60 -11.45 32.47 -10.32
N ASP A 61 -12.73 32.34 -10.69
CA ASP A 61 -13.15 32.05 -12.07
C ASP A 61 -13.19 33.30 -12.98
N GLN A 62 -12.99 34.51 -12.43
CA GLN A 62 -13.14 35.77 -13.14
C GLN A 62 -12.24 35.89 -14.38
N PRO A 63 -10.93 35.58 -14.33
CA PRO A 63 -10.07 35.74 -15.51
C PRO A 63 -10.55 34.88 -16.68
N ARG A 64 -10.94 33.64 -16.42
CA ARG A 64 -11.53 32.76 -17.44
C ARG A 64 -12.73 33.40 -18.13
N ARG A 65 -13.65 34.00 -17.35
CA ARG A 65 -14.87 34.61 -17.90
C ARG A 65 -14.58 35.87 -18.70
N VAL A 66 -13.68 36.72 -18.20
CA VAL A 66 -13.31 37.98 -18.86
C VAL A 66 -12.67 37.72 -20.22
N PHE A 67 -11.76 36.75 -20.30
CA PHE A 67 -11.05 36.43 -21.54
C PHE A 67 -11.76 35.39 -22.42
N GLY A 68 -12.85 34.78 -21.94
CA GLY A 68 -13.55 33.70 -22.66
C GLY A 68 -12.69 32.45 -22.87
N THR A 69 -11.67 32.22 -22.04
CA THR A 69 -10.69 31.14 -22.23
C THR A 69 -11.29 29.77 -21.94
N GLU A 70 -11.38 28.91 -22.95
CA GLU A 70 -11.83 27.52 -22.76
C GLU A 70 -10.69 26.59 -22.32
N VAL A 71 -10.90 25.81 -21.26
CA VAL A 71 -9.96 24.76 -20.81
C VAL A 71 -10.63 23.39 -21.02
N LYS A 72 -10.20 22.65 -22.04
CA LYS A 72 -10.80 21.34 -22.39
C LYS A 72 -9.93 20.19 -21.88
N ILE A 73 -10.53 19.26 -21.14
CA ILE A 73 -9.91 18.00 -20.73
C ILE A 73 -10.71 16.82 -21.28
N PRO A 74 -10.08 15.65 -21.55
CA PRO A 74 -10.81 14.48 -22.04
C PRO A 74 -11.95 14.08 -21.12
N ASN A 75 -13.12 13.87 -21.71
CA ASN A 75 -14.27 13.27 -21.05
C ASN A 75 -14.34 11.79 -21.42
N PHE A 76 -14.48 10.91 -20.43
CA PHE A 76 -14.50 9.47 -20.63
C PHE A 76 -15.91 8.93 -20.46
N LEU A 77 -16.31 8.07 -21.39
CA LEU A 77 -17.61 7.43 -21.39
C LEU A 77 -17.81 6.62 -20.11
N ARG A 78 -19.00 6.71 -19.52
CA ARG A 78 -19.39 5.95 -18.33
C ARG A 78 -20.59 5.07 -18.64
N ASP A 79 -20.63 3.89 -18.03
CA ASP A 79 -21.80 3.01 -18.07
C ASP A 79 -22.91 3.49 -17.13
N ASP A 80 -24.06 2.82 -17.14
CA ASP A 80 -25.23 3.13 -16.30
C ASP A 80 -24.93 3.06 -14.79
N HIS A 81 -23.83 2.40 -14.40
CA HIS A 81 -23.36 2.27 -13.03
C HIS A 81 -22.29 3.33 -12.68
N GLY A 82 -21.99 4.24 -13.60
CA GLY A 82 -21.01 5.31 -13.44
C GLY A 82 -19.55 4.89 -13.61
N ASN A 83 -19.27 3.66 -14.05
CA ASN A 83 -17.90 3.18 -14.26
C ASN A 83 -17.38 3.61 -15.64
N GLU A 84 -16.10 3.93 -15.72
CA GLU A 84 -15.46 4.27 -16.99
C GLU A 84 -15.47 3.06 -17.94
N VAL A 85 -16.07 3.24 -19.11
CA VAL A 85 -16.08 2.25 -20.17
C VAL A 85 -14.66 2.09 -20.71
N ARG A 86 -14.25 0.85 -20.91
CA ARG A 86 -12.94 0.49 -21.46
C ARG A 86 -13.10 -0.31 -22.73
N ASP A 87 -12.21 -0.08 -23.69
CA ASP A 87 -12.15 -0.86 -24.93
C ASP A 87 -11.63 -2.28 -24.67
N SER A 88 -11.56 -3.08 -25.74
CA SER A 88 -11.02 -4.45 -25.71
C SER A 88 -9.56 -4.54 -25.26
N HIS A 89 -8.82 -3.43 -25.26
CA HIS A 89 -7.44 -3.31 -24.81
C HIS A 89 -7.34 -2.77 -23.36
N GLY A 90 -8.47 -2.45 -22.72
CA GLY A 90 -8.53 -1.90 -21.37
C GLY A 90 -8.29 -0.39 -21.30
N THR A 91 -8.27 0.31 -22.44
CA THR A 91 -8.10 1.76 -22.54
C THR A 91 -9.43 2.45 -22.29
N LYS A 92 -9.43 3.56 -21.54
CA LYS A 92 -10.66 4.33 -21.30
C LYS A 92 -11.20 4.88 -22.62
N VAL A 93 -12.47 4.64 -22.89
CA VAL A 93 -13.16 5.14 -24.07
C VAL A 93 -13.55 6.60 -23.83
N ARG A 94 -13.16 7.50 -24.74
CA ARG A 94 -13.65 8.88 -24.69
C ARG A 94 -15.13 8.89 -25.05
N ASP A 95 -15.87 9.78 -24.40
CA ASP A 95 -17.28 9.96 -24.73
C ASP A 95 -17.41 10.39 -26.21
N PRO A 96 -18.15 9.63 -27.05
CA PRO A 96 -18.28 9.94 -28.47
C PRO A 96 -19.22 11.13 -28.73
N ILE A 97 -20.10 11.47 -27.79
CA ILE A 97 -21.06 12.58 -27.90
C ILE A 97 -20.44 13.85 -27.35
N ASP A 98 -19.85 13.78 -26.16
CA ASP A 98 -19.22 14.92 -25.49
C ASP A 98 -17.76 14.63 -25.11
N PRO A 99 -16.82 14.59 -26.08
CA PRO A 99 -15.47 14.09 -25.89
C PRO A 99 -14.59 14.95 -24.98
N PHE A 100 -15.02 16.18 -24.67
CA PHE A 100 -14.28 17.12 -23.85
C PHE A 100 -15.20 17.80 -22.85
N ARG A 101 -14.77 17.84 -21.60
CA ARG A 101 -15.42 18.63 -20.56
C ARG A 101 -14.52 19.79 -20.13
N ASP A 102 -15.08 20.76 -19.43
CA ASP A 102 -14.31 21.85 -18.86
C ASP A 102 -13.31 21.31 -17.80
N GLY A 103 -12.14 21.93 -17.71
CA GLY A 103 -11.08 21.56 -16.77
C GLY A 103 -10.42 22.78 -16.14
N ASN A 104 -11.13 23.91 -16.05
CA ASN A 104 -10.58 25.16 -15.56
C ASN A 104 -10.25 25.17 -14.06
N VAL A 105 -10.76 24.21 -13.29
CA VAL A 105 -10.47 24.11 -11.86
C VAL A 105 -9.32 23.14 -11.63
N TRP A 106 -8.27 23.62 -10.95
CA TRP A 106 -7.22 22.80 -10.38
C TRP A 106 -7.44 22.71 -8.86
N HIS A 107 -7.50 21.48 -8.36
CA HIS A 107 -7.67 21.19 -6.94
C HIS A 107 -6.48 20.38 -6.47
N CYS A 108 -5.86 20.75 -5.35
CA CYS A 108 -4.79 19.97 -4.76
C CYS A 108 -5.00 19.86 -3.25
N SER A 109 -4.95 18.66 -2.69
CA SER A 109 -4.89 18.48 -1.23
C SER A 109 -3.47 18.12 -0.80
N LEU A 110 -2.99 18.78 0.25
CA LEU A 110 -1.77 18.43 0.97
C LEU A 110 -2.15 17.96 2.37
N SER A 111 -1.59 16.83 2.80
CA SER A 111 -1.94 16.24 4.10
C SER A 111 -0.72 15.64 4.77
N LEU A 112 -0.60 15.84 6.07
CA LEU A 112 0.46 15.23 6.90
C LEU A 112 0.08 13.82 7.35
N HIS A 113 1.06 13.04 7.77
CA HIS A 113 0.78 11.81 8.51
C HIS A 113 0.25 12.17 9.90
N ALA A 114 -0.66 11.36 10.45
CA ALA A 114 -1.29 11.63 11.75
C ALA A 114 -0.27 11.83 12.89
N ASP A 115 0.83 11.10 12.85
CA ASP A 115 1.92 11.19 13.85
C ASP A 115 2.72 12.50 13.76
N GLU A 116 2.59 13.28 12.68
CA GLU A 116 3.25 14.58 12.53
C GLU A 116 2.51 15.70 13.27
N GLY A 117 1.30 15.42 13.78
CA GLY A 117 0.47 16.40 14.47
C GLY A 117 -0.08 17.49 13.55
N GLN A 118 -0.28 18.68 14.12
CA GLN A 118 -0.82 19.85 13.43
C GLN A 118 0.26 20.91 13.22
N LEU A 119 0.18 21.63 12.10
CA LEU A 119 0.98 22.83 11.88
C LEU A 119 0.17 24.07 12.25
N THR A 120 0.83 25.21 12.41
CA THR A 120 0.14 26.50 12.51
C THR A 120 -0.28 26.99 11.13
N ASP A 121 -1.22 27.94 11.09
CA ASP A 121 -1.70 28.52 9.83
C ASP A 121 -0.59 29.28 9.10
N GLU A 122 0.33 29.93 9.82
CA GLU A 122 1.47 30.60 9.23
C GLU A 122 2.38 29.59 8.51
N LYS A 123 2.60 28.42 9.11
CA LYS A 123 3.43 27.37 8.51
C LYS A 123 2.72 26.73 7.32
N TRP A 124 1.42 26.46 7.41
CA TRP A 124 0.63 26.00 6.26
C TRP A 124 0.61 27.01 5.12
N GLY A 125 0.44 28.29 5.44
CA GLY A 125 0.48 29.38 4.48
C GLY A 125 1.84 29.46 3.78
N ALA A 126 2.94 29.33 4.53
CA ALA A 126 4.30 29.30 3.96
C ALA A 126 4.50 28.10 3.01
N ILE A 127 4.10 26.90 3.44
CA ILE A 127 4.15 25.67 2.64
C ILE A 127 3.34 25.83 1.35
N ALA A 128 2.10 26.33 1.45
CA ALA A 128 1.20 26.47 0.30
C ALA A 128 1.70 27.52 -0.70
N ARG A 129 2.21 28.66 -0.25
CA ARG A 129 2.83 29.68 -1.13
C ARG A 129 4.01 29.10 -1.88
N ARG A 130 4.97 28.50 -1.15
CA ARG A 130 6.16 27.88 -1.74
C ARG A 130 5.80 26.77 -2.72
N PHE A 131 4.79 25.96 -2.40
CA PHE A 131 4.26 24.94 -3.28
C PHE A 131 3.68 25.53 -4.57
N MET A 132 2.88 26.59 -4.48
CA MET A 132 2.25 27.24 -5.64
C MET A 132 3.24 27.98 -6.54
N ASP A 133 4.31 28.52 -5.98
CA ASP A 133 5.44 29.08 -6.71
C ASP A 133 6.10 28.03 -7.61
N GLU A 134 6.53 26.91 -7.02
CA GLU A 134 7.21 25.83 -7.76
C GLU A 134 6.26 25.09 -8.71
N MET A 135 4.95 25.09 -8.43
CA MET A 135 3.94 24.56 -9.35
C MET A 135 3.69 25.48 -10.55
N GLY A 136 4.10 26.75 -10.48
CA GLY A 136 4.02 27.73 -11.55
C GLY A 136 2.67 28.44 -11.65
N PHE A 137 1.98 28.62 -10.52
CA PHE A 137 0.72 29.38 -10.46
C PHE A 137 0.93 30.86 -10.15
N THR A 138 2.09 31.22 -9.60
CA THR A 138 2.43 32.60 -9.23
C THR A 138 3.32 33.26 -10.28
N ASP A 139 3.58 34.56 -10.07
CA ASP A 139 4.45 35.39 -10.87
C ASP A 139 5.92 34.93 -10.88
N THR A 140 6.34 34.16 -9.87
CA THR A 140 7.66 33.50 -9.81
C THR A 140 7.95 32.61 -11.04
N SER A 141 6.90 32.17 -11.74
CA SER A 141 7.02 31.43 -13.01
C SER A 141 7.50 32.29 -14.20
N GLY A 142 7.63 33.61 -14.03
CA GLY A 142 7.91 34.56 -15.10
C GLY A 142 6.72 34.79 -16.05
N ARG A 143 5.52 34.37 -15.65
CA ARG A 143 4.25 34.59 -16.37
C ARG A 143 3.27 35.31 -15.46
N SER A 144 2.19 35.84 -16.04
CA SER A 144 1.07 36.36 -15.25
C SER A 144 0.62 35.32 -14.20
N PRO A 145 0.28 35.71 -12.97
CA PRO A 145 -0.23 34.78 -11.97
C PRO A 145 -1.63 34.27 -12.34
N ALA A 146 -2.00 33.13 -11.79
CA ALA A 146 -3.38 32.63 -11.78
C ALA A 146 -3.91 32.66 -10.35
N ARG A 147 -5.18 33.01 -10.18
CA ARG A 147 -5.77 33.12 -8.83
C ARG A 147 -5.88 31.76 -8.17
N TRP A 148 -5.62 31.74 -6.87
CA TRP A 148 -5.70 30.54 -6.05
C TRP A 148 -5.94 30.90 -4.58
N ILE A 149 -6.40 29.92 -3.81
CA ILE A 149 -6.50 29.98 -2.34
C ILE A 149 -6.10 28.64 -1.74
N ALA A 150 -5.73 28.64 -0.46
CA ALA A 150 -5.58 27.47 0.39
C ALA A 150 -6.56 27.56 1.57
N VAL A 151 -7.39 26.53 1.69
CA VAL A 151 -8.35 26.32 2.78
C VAL A 151 -7.79 25.22 3.69
N ARG A 152 -7.61 25.50 4.97
CA ARG A 152 -7.26 24.48 5.96
C ARG A 152 -8.52 23.88 6.55
N HIS A 153 -8.47 22.59 6.87
CA HIS A 153 -9.58 21.85 7.48
C HIS A 153 -9.25 21.24 8.84
N GLY A 154 -8.00 21.41 9.29
CA GLY A 154 -7.49 20.80 10.51
C GLY A 154 -7.35 19.29 10.39
N LEU A 155 -7.62 18.59 11.48
CA LEU A 155 -7.51 17.14 11.56
C LEU A 155 -8.68 16.45 10.84
N SER A 156 -8.35 15.63 9.85
CA SER A 156 -9.31 14.66 9.29
C SER A 156 -9.77 13.64 10.34
N VAL A 157 -10.80 12.85 10.01
CA VAL A 157 -11.29 11.73 10.85
C VAL A 157 -10.17 10.76 11.28
N ARG A 158 -9.08 10.68 10.52
CA ARG A 158 -7.92 9.82 10.81
C ARG A 158 -6.75 10.56 11.48
N GLY A 159 -6.95 11.78 11.96
CA GLY A 159 -5.93 12.57 12.64
C GLY A 159 -4.89 13.22 11.73
N ASN A 160 -5.11 13.26 10.41
CA ASN A 160 -4.18 13.95 9.50
C ASN A 160 -4.56 15.44 9.38
N ASP A 161 -3.64 16.34 9.72
CA ASP A 161 -3.77 17.77 9.40
C ASP A 161 -3.63 18.00 7.89
N HIS A 162 -4.47 18.83 7.31
CA HIS A 162 -4.54 19.00 5.86
C HIS A 162 -5.10 20.34 5.38
N ILE A 163 -4.66 20.70 4.18
CA ILE A 163 -5.16 21.85 3.41
C ILE A 163 -5.62 21.42 2.02
N HIS A 164 -6.54 22.19 1.47
CA HIS A 164 -7.00 22.11 0.10
C HIS A 164 -6.71 23.42 -0.63
N ILE A 165 -6.01 23.31 -1.74
CA ILE A 165 -5.68 24.42 -2.63
C ILE A 165 -6.66 24.37 -3.81
N ALA A 166 -7.38 25.47 -4.02
CA ALA A 166 -8.23 25.68 -5.18
C ALA A 166 -7.60 26.77 -6.06
N ALA A 167 -7.39 26.47 -7.35
CA ALA A 167 -6.76 27.40 -8.28
C ALA A 167 -7.46 27.41 -9.64
N SER A 168 -7.49 28.58 -10.26
CA SER A 168 -7.86 28.74 -11.66
C SER A 168 -6.73 28.24 -12.56
N VAL A 169 -7.07 27.52 -13.62
CA VAL A 169 -6.13 27.15 -14.69
C VAL A 169 -5.88 28.31 -15.65
N VAL A 170 -6.67 29.40 -15.56
CA VAL A 170 -6.55 30.59 -16.39
C VAL A 170 -5.96 31.74 -15.57
N ARG A 171 -4.93 32.40 -16.13
CA ARG A 171 -4.21 33.55 -15.57
C ARG A 171 -4.96 34.85 -15.69
N GLU A 172 -4.50 35.87 -14.97
CA GLU A 172 -4.97 37.26 -15.11
C GLU A 172 -4.81 37.83 -16.53
N ASP A 173 -3.96 37.24 -17.38
CA ASP A 173 -3.79 37.63 -18.80
C ASP A 173 -4.59 36.73 -19.78
N GLY A 174 -5.41 35.81 -19.27
CA GLY A 174 -6.20 34.88 -20.07
C GLY A 174 -5.44 33.64 -20.56
N THR A 175 -4.13 33.55 -20.35
CA THR A 175 -3.33 32.37 -20.72
C THR A 175 -3.47 31.23 -19.72
N LYS A 176 -3.09 30.01 -20.12
CA LYS A 176 -3.29 28.78 -19.32
C LYS A 176 -2.06 28.39 -18.52
N VAL A 177 -2.28 27.79 -17.34
CA VAL A 177 -1.23 27.15 -16.54
C VAL A 177 -0.67 25.96 -17.29
N ASP A 178 0.66 25.86 -17.33
CA ASP A 178 1.32 24.64 -17.77
C ASP A 178 1.16 23.56 -16.69
N LEU A 179 0.33 22.60 -17.05
CA LEU A 179 -0.11 21.51 -16.20
C LEU A 179 0.49 20.18 -16.65
N TYR A 180 1.39 20.23 -17.63
CA TYR A 180 2.07 19.04 -18.11
C TYR A 180 2.90 18.41 -16.98
N ARG A 181 2.61 17.15 -16.65
CA ARG A 181 3.27 16.38 -15.58
C ARG A 181 3.24 17.05 -14.21
N ASP A 182 2.19 17.82 -13.92
CA ASP A 182 1.96 18.47 -12.63
C ASP A 182 2.05 17.50 -11.44
N TRP A 183 1.63 16.23 -11.59
CA TRP A 183 1.79 15.20 -10.57
C TRP A 183 3.25 14.90 -10.20
N ASN A 184 4.14 14.84 -11.19
CA ASN A 184 5.56 14.59 -10.94
C ASN A 184 6.19 15.82 -10.30
N ARG A 185 5.89 17.02 -10.85
CA ARG A 185 6.34 18.30 -10.30
C ARG A 185 5.90 18.44 -8.83
N ALA A 186 4.63 18.20 -8.53
CA ALA A 186 4.10 18.27 -7.17
C ALA A 186 4.76 17.27 -6.22
N SER A 187 5.04 16.05 -6.68
CA SER A 187 5.76 15.06 -5.86
C SER A 187 7.20 15.50 -5.55
N GLU A 188 7.89 16.16 -6.49
CA GLU A 188 9.24 16.69 -6.29
C GLU A 188 9.21 17.88 -5.32
N VAL A 189 8.25 18.80 -5.48
CA VAL A 189 8.10 19.97 -4.62
C VAL A 189 7.75 19.57 -3.19
N VAL A 190 6.80 18.63 -2.99
CA VAL A 190 6.49 18.14 -1.65
C VAL A 190 7.70 17.45 -1.01
N ASN A 191 8.52 16.74 -1.79
CA ASN A 191 9.75 16.18 -1.22
C ASN A 191 10.72 17.27 -0.72
N LYS A 192 10.91 18.37 -1.48
CA LYS A 192 11.71 19.51 -1.01
C LYS A 192 11.13 20.10 0.29
N LEU A 193 9.81 20.34 0.30
CA LEU A 193 9.10 20.88 1.48
C LEU A 193 9.20 19.96 2.70
N GLU A 194 9.18 18.64 2.51
CA GLU A 194 9.38 17.67 3.58
C GLU A 194 10.74 17.85 4.24
N HIS A 195 11.80 18.00 3.44
CA HIS A 195 13.15 18.24 3.93
C HIS A 195 13.30 19.64 4.57
N GLU A 196 12.79 20.69 3.95
CA GLU A 196 12.89 22.08 4.41
C GLU A 196 12.18 22.29 5.77
N HIS A 197 11.05 21.61 5.99
CA HIS A 197 10.23 21.80 7.19
C HIS A 197 10.38 20.69 8.24
N GLY A 198 11.32 19.75 8.05
CA GLY A 198 11.56 18.63 8.97
C GLY A 198 10.37 17.67 9.10
N LEU A 199 9.59 17.52 8.04
CA LEU A 199 8.41 16.65 7.99
C LEU A 199 8.80 15.22 7.60
N ALA A 200 7.89 14.27 7.78
CA ALA A 200 8.10 12.88 7.42
C ALA A 200 8.38 12.74 5.91
N VAL A 201 9.62 12.33 5.59
CA VAL A 201 10.08 12.11 4.22
C VAL A 201 9.64 10.75 3.73
N ILE A 202 8.90 10.73 2.63
CA ILE A 202 8.55 9.47 1.97
C ILE A 202 9.75 8.98 1.15
N GLU A 203 10.64 8.18 1.77
CA GLU A 203 11.89 7.68 1.17
C GLU A 203 11.69 7.06 -0.22
N SER A 204 10.55 6.40 -0.42
CA SER A 204 10.22 5.76 -1.70
C SER A 204 10.16 6.72 -2.90
N ARG A 205 9.99 8.03 -2.67
CA ARG A 205 10.08 9.07 -3.72
C ARG A 205 11.51 9.20 -4.26
N ASN A 206 12.51 9.13 -3.38
CA ASN A 206 13.92 9.28 -3.73
C ASN A 206 14.50 7.98 -4.29
N THR A 207 14.20 6.86 -3.65
CA THR A 207 14.78 5.56 -3.99
C THR A 207 14.02 4.83 -5.09
N ARG A 208 12.77 5.24 -5.38
CA ARG A 208 11.81 4.52 -6.23
C ARG A 208 11.61 3.08 -5.79
N THR A 209 11.77 2.78 -4.49
CA THR A 209 11.58 1.44 -3.90
C THR A 209 10.16 1.22 -3.37
N GLY A 210 9.26 2.19 -3.48
CA GLY A 210 7.90 2.06 -2.96
C GLY A 210 7.10 0.94 -3.64
N GLU A 211 6.29 0.27 -2.84
CA GLU A 211 5.19 -0.57 -3.32
C GLU A 211 4.08 0.29 -3.91
N ARG A 212 3.31 -0.28 -4.84
CA ARG A 212 2.09 0.41 -5.31
C ARG A 212 1.01 0.26 -4.25
N GLY A 213 0.45 1.38 -3.81
CA GLY A 213 -0.71 1.40 -2.91
C GLY A 213 -1.92 0.65 -3.46
N TYR A 214 -2.83 0.30 -2.56
CA TYR A 214 -4.08 -0.39 -2.90
C TYR A 214 -5.16 0.60 -3.30
N HIS A 215 -6.02 0.18 -4.22
CA HIS A 215 -7.15 1.00 -4.62
C HIS A 215 -8.30 0.84 -3.61
N ARG A 216 -9.06 1.91 -3.30
CA ARG A 216 -10.23 1.80 -2.39
C ARG A 216 -11.21 0.71 -2.85
N ALA A 217 -11.44 0.60 -4.15
CA ALA A 217 -12.31 -0.42 -4.72
C ALA A 217 -11.83 -1.86 -4.42
N GLU A 218 -10.52 -2.08 -4.32
CA GLU A 218 -9.93 -3.36 -3.93
C GLU A 218 -10.23 -3.67 -2.46
N GLN A 219 -10.02 -2.70 -1.58
CA GLN A 219 -10.32 -2.80 -0.15
C GLN A 219 -11.81 -3.04 0.12
N HIS A 220 -12.69 -2.27 -0.54
CA HIS A 220 -14.14 -2.45 -0.41
C HIS A 220 -14.58 -3.82 -0.93
N ARG A 221 -13.95 -4.35 -2.00
CA ARG A 221 -14.28 -5.70 -2.48
C ARG A 221 -13.91 -6.75 -1.44
N ALA A 222 -12.67 -6.76 -0.97
CA ALA A 222 -12.23 -7.70 0.05
C ALA A 222 -13.14 -7.66 1.28
N HIS A 223 -13.50 -6.46 1.74
CA HIS A 223 -14.42 -6.29 2.86
C HIS A 223 -15.83 -6.85 2.57
N ARG A 224 -16.41 -6.56 1.40
CA ARG A 224 -17.74 -7.09 1.01
C ARG A 224 -17.75 -8.60 0.87
N GLU A 225 -16.65 -9.19 0.42
CA GLU A 225 -16.49 -10.63 0.23
C GLU A 225 -16.05 -11.35 1.51
N GLY A 226 -15.90 -10.64 2.63
CA GLY A 226 -15.44 -11.21 3.90
C GLY A 226 -14.00 -11.70 3.88
N GLY A 227 -13.19 -11.20 2.93
CA GLY A 227 -11.78 -11.57 2.77
C GLY A 227 -10.93 -11.10 3.94
N THR A 228 -10.08 -11.99 4.45
CA THR A 228 -9.11 -11.71 5.51
C THR A 228 -7.86 -10.97 5.00
N GLU A 229 -7.66 -10.92 3.69
CA GLU A 229 -6.63 -10.13 3.01
C GLU A 229 -7.11 -9.67 1.62
N LEU A 230 -6.33 -8.79 0.99
CA LEU A 230 -6.61 -8.35 -0.39
C LEU A 230 -6.20 -9.43 -1.39
N ASP A 231 -6.96 -9.59 -2.49
CA ASP A 231 -6.63 -10.50 -3.58
C ASP A 231 -5.19 -10.34 -4.08
N ARG A 232 -4.72 -9.10 -4.19
CA ARG A 232 -3.39 -8.79 -4.67
C ARG A 232 -2.30 -9.24 -3.70
N GLU A 233 -2.56 -9.22 -2.40
CA GLU A 233 -1.63 -9.69 -1.36
C GLU A 233 -1.54 -11.21 -1.38
N LEU A 234 -2.69 -11.88 -1.42
CA LEU A 234 -2.78 -13.33 -1.59
C LEU A 234 -2.05 -13.78 -2.86
N LEU A 235 -2.30 -13.10 -3.98
CA LEU A 235 -1.64 -13.38 -5.26
C LEU A 235 -0.13 -13.13 -5.18
N ALA A 236 0.32 -12.01 -4.61
CA ALA A 236 1.75 -11.72 -4.46
C ALA A 236 2.46 -12.78 -3.62
N ARG A 237 1.85 -13.21 -2.50
CA ARG A 237 2.36 -14.27 -1.62
C ARG A 237 2.45 -15.61 -2.36
N ARG A 238 1.36 -16.08 -2.97
CA ARG A 238 1.34 -17.36 -3.72
C ARG A 238 2.28 -17.36 -4.93
N VAL A 239 2.32 -16.27 -5.69
CA VAL A 239 3.23 -16.14 -6.84
C VAL A 239 4.68 -16.17 -6.39
N ARG A 240 5.05 -15.46 -5.31
CA ARG A 240 6.42 -15.46 -4.79
C ARG A 240 6.83 -16.84 -4.28
N ALA A 241 5.94 -17.53 -3.57
CA ALA A 241 6.12 -18.92 -3.15
C ALA A 241 6.42 -19.83 -4.36
N CYS A 242 5.54 -19.81 -5.37
CA CYS A 242 5.68 -20.62 -6.58
C CYS A 242 6.99 -20.32 -7.32
N ALA A 243 7.32 -19.03 -7.50
CA ALA A 243 8.50 -18.61 -8.22
C ALA A 243 9.80 -19.01 -7.51
N THR A 244 9.82 -18.93 -6.17
CA THR A 244 10.99 -19.28 -5.36
C THR A 244 11.23 -20.78 -5.34
N ALA A 245 10.17 -21.58 -5.28
CA ALA A 245 10.20 -23.04 -5.33
C ALA A 245 10.40 -23.63 -6.74
N SER A 246 10.46 -22.80 -7.79
CA SER A 246 10.66 -23.25 -9.18
C SER A 246 12.11 -23.07 -9.63
N ASN A 247 12.58 -23.96 -10.51
CA ASN A 247 13.87 -23.81 -11.20
C ASN A 247 13.71 -23.51 -12.70
N SER A 248 12.47 -23.50 -13.21
CA SER A 248 12.15 -23.14 -14.59
C SER A 248 10.80 -22.44 -14.67
N GLU A 249 10.57 -21.72 -15.77
CA GLU A 249 9.29 -21.05 -16.04
C GLU A 249 8.13 -22.05 -16.22
N ALA A 250 8.39 -23.23 -16.80
CA ALA A 250 7.39 -24.28 -16.93
C ALA A 250 6.92 -24.81 -15.56
N GLU A 251 7.86 -25.07 -14.64
CA GLU A 251 7.53 -25.44 -13.25
C GLU A 251 6.73 -24.34 -12.55
N PHE A 252 7.10 -23.08 -12.75
CA PHE A 252 6.38 -21.94 -12.18
C PHE A 252 4.92 -21.92 -12.63
N VAL A 253 4.64 -22.07 -13.94
CA VAL A 253 3.27 -22.10 -14.47
C VAL A 253 2.47 -23.25 -13.85
N ARG A 254 3.06 -24.44 -13.74
CA ARG A 254 2.37 -25.59 -13.12
C ARG A 254 2.09 -25.38 -11.64
N ARG A 255 3.03 -24.79 -10.88
CA ARG A 255 2.82 -24.46 -9.45
C ARG A 255 1.72 -23.41 -9.25
N LEU A 256 1.65 -22.37 -10.08
CA LEU A 256 0.55 -21.39 -10.01
C LEU A 256 -0.81 -22.08 -10.15
N ARG A 257 -0.92 -22.99 -11.11
CA ARG A 257 -2.14 -23.77 -11.36
C ARG A 257 -2.45 -24.73 -10.22
N GLY A 258 -1.44 -25.41 -9.68
CA GLY A 258 -1.57 -26.27 -8.50
C GLY A 258 -2.05 -25.51 -7.25
N GLN A 259 -1.72 -24.22 -7.15
CA GLN A 259 -2.22 -23.30 -6.12
C GLN A 259 -3.61 -22.72 -6.44
N GLY A 260 -4.31 -23.26 -7.44
CA GLY A 260 -5.67 -22.86 -7.85
C GLY A 260 -5.75 -21.51 -8.58
N LEU A 261 -4.61 -20.96 -9.01
CA LEU A 261 -4.58 -19.67 -9.70
C LEU A 261 -4.84 -19.83 -11.20
N VAL A 262 -5.53 -18.85 -11.79
CA VAL A 262 -5.68 -18.71 -13.23
C VAL A 262 -4.51 -17.90 -13.75
N ALA A 263 -3.61 -18.53 -14.51
CA ALA A 263 -2.43 -17.89 -15.07
C ALA A 263 -2.55 -17.74 -16.60
N ARG A 264 -2.25 -16.55 -17.13
CA ARG A 264 -2.29 -16.26 -18.57
C ARG A 264 -1.01 -15.58 -19.05
N PRO A 265 -0.45 -15.99 -20.20
CA PRO A 265 0.72 -15.34 -20.77
C PRO A 265 0.35 -13.99 -21.39
N ARG A 266 1.33 -13.09 -21.45
CA ARG A 266 1.36 -11.94 -22.35
C ARG A 266 2.42 -12.24 -23.40
N PHE A 267 2.00 -12.39 -24.65
CA PHE A 267 2.92 -12.61 -25.77
C PHE A 267 3.51 -11.30 -26.29
N ALA A 268 4.67 -11.39 -26.93
CA ALA A 268 5.23 -10.30 -27.72
C ALA A 268 4.26 -9.90 -28.84
N SER A 269 4.29 -8.62 -29.25
CA SER A 269 3.43 -8.13 -30.32
C SER A 269 3.65 -8.94 -31.61
N GLY A 270 2.56 -9.36 -32.25
CA GLY A 270 2.59 -10.16 -33.48
C GLY A 270 3.07 -11.61 -33.32
N ARG A 271 3.31 -12.10 -32.09
CA ARG A 271 3.81 -13.46 -31.83
C ARG A 271 2.89 -14.24 -30.89
N GLY A 272 2.87 -15.57 -31.05
CA GLY A 272 2.13 -16.51 -30.20
C GLY A 272 3.00 -17.49 -29.42
N ASP A 273 4.32 -17.34 -29.55
CA ASP A 273 5.35 -18.27 -29.07
C ASP A 273 6.41 -17.60 -28.19
N VAL A 274 6.38 -16.27 -28.04
CA VAL A 274 7.30 -15.54 -27.17
C VAL A 274 6.54 -14.87 -26.05
N VAL A 275 6.68 -15.40 -24.83
CA VAL A 275 6.07 -14.86 -23.63
C VAL A 275 6.96 -13.76 -23.05
N VAL A 276 6.42 -12.54 -22.96
CA VAL A 276 7.11 -11.35 -22.43
C VAL A 276 6.61 -10.93 -21.05
N GLY A 277 5.54 -11.55 -20.57
CA GLY A 277 4.98 -11.32 -19.26
C GLY A 277 3.86 -12.29 -18.94
N TYR A 278 3.24 -12.13 -17.79
CA TYR A 278 2.10 -12.92 -17.38
C TYR A 278 1.14 -12.11 -16.52
N LYS A 279 -0.07 -12.62 -16.37
CA LYS A 279 -1.07 -12.15 -15.42
C LYS A 279 -1.72 -13.32 -14.70
N VAL A 280 -2.02 -13.14 -13.42
CA VAL A 280 -2.67 -14.13 -12.56
C VAL A 280 -3.93 -13.58 -11.94
N ALA A 281 -4.86 -14.47 -11.63
CA ALA A 281 -6.09 -14.17 -10.91
C ALA A 281 -6.44 -15.32 -9.96
N ILE A 282 -7.16 -14.99 -8.89
CA ILE A 282 -7.88 -15.99 -8.09
C ILE A 282 -9.05 -16.48 -8.93
N ARG A 283 -9.34 -17.78 -8.89
CA ARG A 283 -10.53 -18.33 -9.53
C ARG A 283 -11.76 -17.91 -8.70
N PRO A 284 -12.70 -17.14 -9.25
CA PRO A 284 -13.89 -16.71 -8.53
C PRO A 284 -14.84 -17.90 -8.31
N ALA A 285 -15.53 -17.92 -7.17
CA ALA A 285 -16.46 -19.00 -6.82
C ALA A 285 -17.75 -19.00 -7.66
N ASN A 286 -18.25 -17.82 -8.06
CA ASN A 286 -19.62 -17.64 -8.56
C ASN A 286 -19.70 -17.29 -10.06
N GLY A 287 -18.75 -17.75 -10.89
CA GLY A 287 -18.78 -17.49 -12.34
C GLY A 287 -18.52 -16.03 -12.76
N HIS A 288 -18.19 -15.14 -11.84
CA HIS A 288 -17.71 -13.79 -12.15
C HIS A 288 -16.43 -13.83 -13.00
N SER A 289 -16.16 -12.75 -13.72
CA SER A 289 -14.91 -12.65 -14.48
C SER A 289 -13.71 -12.51 -13.53
N PRO A 290 -12.65 -13.32 -13.69
CA PRO A 290 -11.46 -13.24 -12.86
C PRO A 290 -10.73 -11.90 -13.04
N ILE A 291 -10.27 -11.33 -11.94
CA ILE A 291 -9.54 -10.05 -11.93
C ILE A 291 -8.05 -10.33 -11.98
N PHE A 292 -7.44 -9.94 -13.09
CA PHE A 292 -6.06 -10.25 -13.38
C PHE A 292 -5.09 -9.16 -12.93
N TYR A 293 -4.02 -9.58 -12.28
CA TYR A 293 -2.87 -8.74 -11.95
C TYR A 293 -1.65 -9.24 -12.71
N GLY A 294 -0.97 -8.33 -13.41
CA GLY A 294 0.34 -8.63 -14.01
C GLY A 294 1.42 -8.77 -12.94
N GLY A 295 2.49 -9.52 -13.20
CA GLY A 295 3.59 -9.69 -12.23
C GLY A 295 4.13 -8.38 -11.65
N GLY A 296 4.36 -7.37 -12.51
CA GLY A 296 4.78 -6.02 -12.08
C GLY A 296 3.70 -5.17 -11.39
N HIS A 297 2.43 -5.59 -11.46
CA HIS A 297 1.37 -5.04 -10.60
C HIS A 297 1.37 -5.71 -9.24
N LEU A 298 1.81 -6.97 -9.10
CA LEU A 298 1.97 -7.59 -7.79
C LEU A 298 3.16 -6.97 -7.05
N ALA A 299 4.36 -7.07 -7.64
CA ALA A 299 5.59 -6.49 -7.12
C ALA A 299 6.67 -6.40 -8.21
N LYS A 300 7.68 -5.54 -8.04
CA LYS A 300 8.71 -5.32 -9.08
C LYS A 300 9.60 -6.54 -9.30
N ASP A 301 9.88 -7.31 -8.23
CA ASP A 301 10.62 -8.57 -8.25
C ASP A 301 9.83 -9.71 -8.92
N LEU A 302 8.49 -9.60 -9.02
CA LEU A 302 7.62 -10.62 -9.61
C LEU A 302 7.38 -10.45 -11.11
N THR A 303 8.09 -9.54 -11.78
CA THR A 303 8.01 -9.45 -13.25
C THR A 303 8.67 -10.65 -13.92
N LEU A 304 8.15 -11.13 -15.06
CA LEU A 304 8.70 -12.32 -15.73
C LEU A 304 10.20 -12.25 -16.03
N PRO A 305 10.76 -11.11 -16.53
CA PRO A 305 12.20 -11.01 -16.74
C PRO A 305 13.02 -11.14 -15.44
N ARG A 306 12.48 -10.69 -14.30
CA ARG A 306 13.13 -10.83 -12.99
C ARG A 306 13.08 -12.27 -12.48
N LEU A 307 11.97 -12.96 -12.71
CA LEU A 307 11.87 -14.36 -12.31
C LEU A 307 12.81 -15.25 -13.14
N ARG A 308 12.91 -15.00 -14.45
CA ARG A 308 13.82 -15.72 -15.35
C ARG A 308 15.29 -15.64 -14.95
N SER A 309 15.74 -14.54 -14.31
CA SER A 309 17.13 -14.45 -13.85
C SER A 309 17.46 -15.38 -12.69
N GLU A 310 16.46 -16.03 -12.08
CA GLU A 310 16.63 -17.01 -11.00
C GLU A 310 16.47 -18.46 -11.46
N TRP A 311 16.18 -18.68 -12.74
CA TRP A 311 15.83 -19.99 -13.30
C TRP A 311 16.84 -20.44 -14.35
N GLU A 312 16.75 -21.72 -14.72
CA GLU A 312 17.51 -22.25 -15.83
C GLU A 312 17.14 -21.56 -17.15
N ASP A 313 18.16 -21.04 -17.84
CA ASP A 313 18.04 -20.42 -19.15
C ASP A 313 18.60 -21.36 -20.21
N SER A 314 17.71 -22.18 -20.79
CA SER A 314 18.00 -23.10 -21.89
C SER A 314 16.90 -23.08 -22.96
N PRO A 315 17.20 -23.40 -24.23
CA PRO A 315 16.19 -23.50 -25.29
C PRO A 315 15.07 -24.50 -24.95
N GLN A 316 15.41 -25.61 -24.31
CA GLN A 316 14.47 -26.64 -23.89
C GLN A 316 13.53 -26.13 -22.78
N ALA A 317 14.06 -25.42 -21.78
CA ALA A 317 13.24 -24.80 -20.74
C ALA A 317 12.31 -23.72 -21.32
N SER A 318 12.79 -22.96 -22.30
CA SER A 318 12.00 -21.94 -23.00
C SER A 318 10.85 -22.55 -23.81
N SER A 319 11.11 -23.63 -24.57
CA SER A 319 10.06 -24.35 -25.31
C SER A 319 9.01 -24.93 -24.37
N ALA A 320 9.45 -25.61 -23.29
CA ALA A 320 8.55 -26.18 -22.30
C ALA A 320 7.68 -25.12 -21.62
N ALA A 321 8.23 -23.91 -21.38
CA ALA A 321 7.47 -22.80 -20.83
C ALA A 321 6.35 -22.34 -21.76
N VAL A 322 6.63 -22.21 -23.06
CA VAL A 322 5.63 -21.82 -24.07
C VAL A 322 4.49 -22.85 -24.14
N ASP A 323 4.81 -24.13 -24.10
CA ASP A 323 3.83 -25.21 -24.10
C ASP A 323 2.91 -25.14 -22.86
N GLU A 324 3.48 -24.98 -21.67
CA GLU A 324 2.71 -24.85 -20.43
C GLU A 324 1.87 -23.57 -20.38
N TRP A 325 2.38 -22.44 -20.87
CA TRP A 325 1.61 -21.21 -21.00
C TRP A 325 0.43 -21.35 -21.96
N ASN A 326 0.62 -22.04 -23.08
CA ASN A 326 -0.45 -22.32 -24.03
C ASN A 326 -1.50 -23.26 -23.42
N ALA A 327 -1.08 -24.29 -22.69
CA ALA A 327 -1.98 -25.17 -21.96
C ALA A 327 -2.78 -24.40 -20.88
N ALA A 328 -2.11 -23.58 -20.08
CA ALA A 328 -2.74 -22.74 -19.06
C ALA A 328 -3.76 -21.76 -19.66
N ARG A 329 -3.39 -21.07 -20.75
CA ARG A 329 -4.27 -20.14 -21.47
C ARG A 329 -5.54 -20.80 -21.98
N ARG A 330 -5.43 -22.04 -22.47
CA ARG A 330 -6.54 -22.84 -23.03
C ARG A 330 -7.26 -23.69 -21.99
N GLU A 331 -6.89 -23.54 -20.71
CA GLU A 331 -7.44 -24.30 -19.59
C GLU A 331 -7.33 -25.83 -19.78
N ARG A 332 -6.30 -26.27 -20.51
CA ARG A 332 -5.97 -27.69 -20.70
C ARG A 332 -5.15 -28.23 -19.52
N PRO A 333 -5.11 -29.56 -19.28
CA PRO A 333 -4.22 -30.17 -18.30
C PRO A 333 -2.74 -29.73 -18.45
N THR A 334 -1.93 -29.89 -17.40
CA THR A 334 -0.48 -29.62 -17.48
C THR A 334 0.16 -30.48 -18.56
N VAL A 335 1.12 -29.93 -19.29
CA VAL A 335 1.74 -30.63 -20.44
C VAL A 335 2.61 -31.77 -19.95
N ARG A 336 3.36 -31.55 -18.87
CA ARG A 336 4.18 -32.57 -18.21
C ARG A 336 4.01 -32.51 -16.69
N ALA A 337 4.07 -33.65 -16.02
CA ALA A 337 4.28 -33.68 -14.58
C ALA A 337 5.76 -33.39 -14.29
N GLY A 338 6.03 -32.47 -13.37
CA GLY A 338 7.37 -32.15 -12.90
C GLY A 338 7.53 -32.40 -11.42
N ARG A 339 8.58 -31.84 -10.82
CA ARG A 339 8.85 -31.99 -9.38
C ARG A 339 7.66 -31.56 -8.54
N GLU A 340 6.88 -30.58 -8.99
CA GLU A 340 5.71 -30.05 -8.28
C GLU A 340 4.58 -31.05 -8.03
N SER A 341 4.54 -32.18 -8.74
CA SER A 341 3.54 -33.24 -8.51
C SER A 341 3.95 -34.26 -7.45
N GLN A 342 5.19 -34.20 -6.96
CA GLN A 342 5.71 -35.15 -5.98
C GLN A 342 5.53 -34.60 -4.56
N GLU A 343 4.99 -35.41 -3.66
CA GLU A 343 5.08 -35.11 -2.23
C GLU A 343 6.47 -35.52 -1.72
N LEU A 344 7.04 -34.68 -0.85
CA LEU A 344 8.35 -34.88 -0.26
C LEU A 344 8.24 -35.37 1.18
N ASP A 345 9.13 -36.29 1.57
CA ASP A 345 9.23 -36.79 2.94
C ASP A 345 9.52 -35.63 3.91
N PRO A 346 8.77 -35.50 5.03
CA PRO A 346 9.05 -34.51 6.08
C PRO A 346 10.49 -34.50 6.60
N LYS A 347 11.23 -35.62 6.52
CA LYS A 347 12.66 -35.67 6.86
C LYS A 347 13.53 -34.73 6.03
N LEU A 348 13.08 -34.33 4.84
CA LEU A 348 13.79 -33.35 4.01
C LEU A 348 13.78 -31.93 4.62
N LEU A 349 13.02 -31.66 5.68
CA LEU A 349 13.14 -30.41 6.43
C LEU A 349 14.53 -30.19 7.03
N ASP A 350 15.25 -31.25 7.39
CA ASP A 350 16.63 -31.15 7.83
C ASP A 350 17.52 -30.59 6.71
N ARG A 351 17.25 -31.02 5.47
CA ARG A 351 17.93 -30.47 4.29
C ARG A 351 17.55 -29.01 4.04
N ALA A 352 16.29 -28.64 4.19
CA ALA A 352 15.87 -27.24 4.08
C ALA A 352 16.60 -26.36 5.12
N THR A 353 16.76 -26.87 6.35
CA THR A 353 17.50 -26.19 7.42
C THR A 353 18.97 -26.00 7.05
N GLU A 354 19.61 -27.04 6.50
CA GLU A 354 21.00 -26.97 6.01
C GLU A 354 21.14 -25.95 4.86
N ASP A 355 20.20 -25.95 3.92
CA ASP A 355 20.20 -25.03 2.78
C ASP A 355 20.04 -23.57 3.24
N ILE A 356 19.18 -23.28 4.23
CA ILE A 356 19.11 -21.92 4.82
C ILE A 356 20.36 -21.59 5.66
N GLY A 357 21.00 -22.58 6.29
CA GLY A 357 22.31 -22.38 6.93
C GLY A 357 23.36 -21.89 5.93
N LYS A 358 23.44 -22.51 4.74
CA LYS A 358 24.33 -22.08 3.64
C LYS A 358 23.92 -20.72 3.08
N TRP A 359 22.61 -20.47 2.97
CA TRP A 359 22.08 -19.16 2.60
C TRP A 359 22.54 -18.06 3.56
N ASN A 360 22.47 -18.27 4.87
CA ASN A 360 22.95 -17.31 5.88
C ASN A 360 24.45 -17.05 5.80
N THR A 361 25.25 -18.04 5.40
CA THR A 361 26.68 -17.83 5.11
C THR A 361 26.86 -16.96 3.87
N TYR A 362 26.07 -17.19 2.81
CA TYR A 362 26.07 -16.32 1.62
C TYR A 362 25.60 -14.90 1.93
N LEU A 363 24.59 -14.69 2.77
CA LEU A 363 24.14 -13.35 3.15
C LEU A 363 25.27 -12.53 3.79
N ARG A 364 26.06 -13.17 4.66
CA ARG A 364 27.21 -12.54 5.31
C ARG A 364 28.36 -12.20 4.35
N SER A 365 28.38 -12.76 3.14
CA SER A 365 29.37 -12.40 2.13
C SER A 365 28.94 -11.24 1.23
N ILE A 366 27.69 -10.76 1.32
CA ILE A 366 27.20 -9.64 0.52
C ILE A 366 27.76 -8.32 1.09
N PRO A 367 28.41 -7.46 0.28
CA PRO A 367 28.79 -6.12 0.72
C PRO A 367 27.57 -5.32 1.24
N LEU A 368 27.72 -4.63 2.38
CA LEU A 368 26.59 -3.93 3.02
C LEU A 368 25.98 -2.82 2.14
N ASP A 369 26.76 -2.25 1.23
CA ASP A 369 26.35 -1.22 0.28
C ASP A 369 25.77 -1.78 -1.03
N ASP A 370 25.86 -3.10 -1.29
CA ASP A 370 25.22 -3.74 -2.45
C ASP A 370 23.71 -3.91 -2.24
N ARG A 371 23.01 -2.78 -2.36
CA ARG A 371 21.54 -2.73 -2.28
C ARG A 371 20.85 -3.67 -3.25
N ALA A 372 21.45 -3.91 -4.42
CA ALA A 372 20.84 -4.73 -5.46
C ALA A 372 20.83 -6.21 -5.05
N GLN A 373 21.96 -6.69 -4.53
CA GLN A 373 22.11 -8.07 -4.07
C GLN A 373 21.32 -8.32 -2.78
N TRP A 374 21.27 -7.35 -1.85
CA TRP A 374 20.41 -7.41 -0.66
C TRP A 374 18.92 -7.43 -1.00
N ALA A 375 18.47 -6.65 -1.98
CA ALA A 375 17.07 -6.70 -2.44
C ALA A 375 16.72 -8.06 -3.06
N ARG A 376 17.64 -8.68 -3.81
CA ARG A 376 17.47 -10.07 -4.29
C ARG A 376 17.37 -11.02 -3.10
N ALA A 377 18.29 -10.91 -2.14
CA ALA A 377 18.30 -11.76 -0.95
C ALA A 377 16.98 -11.68 -0.19
N ALA A 378 16.46 -10.46 0.04
CA ALA A 378 15.16 -10.25 0.67
C ALA A 378 14.01 -10.91 -0.11
N GLY A 379 13.97 -10.76 -1.43
CA GLY A 379 12.96 -11.41 -2.28
C GLY A 379 13.00 -12.95 -2.21
N ARG A 380 14.19 -13.56 -2.19
CA ARG A 380 14.35 -15.01 -2.08
C ARG A 380 13.97 -15.51 -0.68
N THR A 381 14.39 -14.82 0.39
CA THR A 381 13.99 -15.16 1.77
C THR A 381 12.47 -15.01 1.95
N ALA A 382 11.87 -13.93 1.43
CA ALA A 382 10.42 -13.72 1.41
C ALA A 382 9.67 -14.87 0.73
N GLY A 383 10.26 -15.46 -0.31
CA GLY A 383 9.70 -16.61 -1.00
C GLY A 383 9.66 -17.90 -0.18
N VAL A 384 10.63 -18.13 0.69
CA VAL A 384 10.61 -19.28 1.61
C VAL A 384 9.50 -19.11 2.65
N PHE A 385 9.38 -17.91 3.25
CA PHE A 385 8.27 -17.60 4.16
C PHE A 385 6.91 -17.70 3.45
N ALA A 386 6.81 -17.21 2.22
CA ALA A 386 5.57 -17.29 1.44
C ALA A 386 5.18 -18.74 1.13
N ALA A 387 6.16 -19.60 0.81
CA ALA A 387 5.93 -21.04 0.60
C ALA A 387 5.45 -21.73 1.88
N TRP A 388 6.05 -21.39 3.02
CA TRP A 388 5.63 -21.92 4.32
C TRP A 388 4.24 -21.44 4.73
N SER A 389 3.99 -20.14 4.63
CA SER A 389 2.69 -19.53 4.89
C SER A 389 1.59 -20.17 4.03
N ALA A 390 1.82 -20.35 2.72
CA ALA A 390 0.84 -20.99 1.84
C ALA A 390 0.50 -22.45 2.24
N LYS A 391 1.39 -23.12 2.97
CA LYS A 391 1.21 -24.51 3.42
C LYS A 391 0.47 -24.61 4.75
N ILE A 392 0.71 -23.71 5.70
CA ILE A 392 0.20 -23.84 7.08
C ILE A 392 -0.76 -22.73 7.53
N GLU A 393 -0.80 -21.60 6.84
CA GLU A 393 -1.61 -20.44 7.20
C GLU A 393 -2.81 -20.34 6.25
N PRO A 394 -3.98 -20.91 6.61
CA PRO A 394 -5.20 -20.80 5.79
C PRO A 394 -5.66 -19.34 5.66
N THR A 395 -5.43 -18.55 6.70
CA THR A 395 -5.52 -17.09 6.73
C THR A 395 -4.14 -16.52 7.03
N PRO A 396 -3.75 -15.37 6.46
CA PRO A 396 -2.44 -14.78 6.71
C PRO A 396 -2.12 -14.66 8.20
N GLY A 397 -0.95 -15.17 8.59
CA GLY A 397 -0.44 -15.08 9.96
C GLY A 397 0.99 -14.52 9.98
N PRO A 398 1.76 -14.83 11.02
CA PRO A 398 3.13 -14.33 11.19
C PRO A 398 4.07 -14.64 10.02
N LEU A 399 3.96 -15.80 9.38
CA LEU A 399 4.81 -16.14 8.22
C LEU A 399 4.43 -15.31 6.99
N ALA A 400 3.13 -15.07 6.78
CA ALA A 400 2.66 -14.15 5.73
C ALA A 400 3.16 -12.72 5.99
N ALA A 401 3.11 -12.25 7.25
CA ALA A 401 3.61 -10.94 7.65
C ALA A 401 5.12 -10.82 7.41
N ALA A 402 5.92 -11.80 7.85
CA ALA A 402 7.36 -11.83 7.58
C ALA A 402 7.69 -11.87 6.08
N ALA A 403 6.95 -12.67 5.29
CA ALA A 403 7.10 -12.69 3.83
C ALA A 403 6.81 -11.32 3.21
N ARG A 404 5.81 -10.59 3.73
CA ARG A 404 5.43 -9.27 3.25
C ARG A 404 6.48 -8.22 3.58
N GLU A 405 6.99 -8.19 4.80
CA GLU A 405 8.00 -7.19 5.18
C GLU A 405 9.30 -7.35 4.40
N LEU A 406 9.79 -8.59 4.22
CA LEU A 406 10.92 -8.86 3.34
C LEU A 406 10.65 -8.53 1.87
N ALA A 407 9.42 -8.72 1.40
CA ALA A 407 9.05 -8.40 0.03
C ALA A 407 9.13 -6.91 -0.29
N ARG A 408 8.88 -6.03 0.69
CA ARG A 408 9.04 -4.57 0.52
C ARG A 408 10.49 -4.21 0.21
N SER A 409 11.45 -4.92 0.79
CA SER A 409 12.88 -4.75 0.53
C SER A 409 13.31 -5.23 -0.86
N ALA A 410 12.49 -6.01 -1.55
CA ALA A 410 12.78 -6.51 -2.91
C ALA A 410 12.37 -5.55 -4.04
N GLN A 411 11.80 -4.38 -3.72
CA GLN A 411 11.08 -3.50 -4.66
C GLN A 411 11.99 -2.58 -5.50
N LEU A 412 13.12 -3.08 -6.00
CA LEU A 412 14.01 -2.30 -6.86
C LEU A 412 13.50 -2.19 -8.31
N PRO A 413 13.62 -1.02 -8.96
CA PRO A 413 13.39 -0.87 -10.39
C PRO A 413 14.26 -1.81 -11.24
N ALA A 414 13.78 -2.23 -12.41
CA ALA A 414 14.44 -3.21 -13.27
C ALA A 414 15.88 -2.84 -13.68
N TYR A 415 16.20 -1.56 -13.82
CA TYR A 415 17.55 -1.11 -14.18
C TYR A 415 18.54 -1.13 -13.01
N ARG A 416 18.06 -1.21 -11.76
CA ARG A 416 18.87 -1.38 -10.53
C ARG A 416 18.86 -2.83 -10.03
N ALA A 417 18.39 -3.75 -10.86
CA ALA A 417 18.33 -5.16 -10.56
C ALA A 417 19.71 -5.77 -10.38
N TYR A 418 19.92 -6.53 -9.31
CA TYR A 418 21.02 -7.50 -9.33
C TYR A 418 20.67 -8.62 -10.30
N ARG A 419 21.59 -8.92 -11.21
CA ARG A 419 21.49 -10.05 -12.13
C ARG A 419 22.44 -11.12 -11.65
N ALA A 420 21.88 -12.13 -10.98
CA ALA A 420 22.68 -13.20 -10.39
C ALA A 420 23.44 -13.98 -11.49
N PRO A 421 24.78 -14.09 -11.40
CA PRO A 421 25.53 -15.02 -12.22
C PRO A 421 25.02 -16.47 -12.04
N LYS A 422 25.21 -17.30 -13.07
CA LYS A 422 24.90 -18.73 -12.98
C LYS A 422 25.65 -19.35 -11.78
N GLY A 423 24.94 -20.17 -11.00
CA GLY A 423 25.50 -20.81 -9.80
C GLY A 423 25.47 -19.95 -8.53
N THR A 424 24.94 -18.72 -8.59
CA THR A 424 24.71 -17.92 -7.36
C THR A 424 23.80 -18.69 -6.40
N MET A 425 24.18 -18.73 -5.12
CA MET A 425 23.40 -19.37 -4.07
C MET A 425 21.94 -18.86 -4.08
N SER A 426 21.00 -19.76 -3.76
CA SER A 426 19.57 -19.47 -3.74
C SER A 426 18.87 -20.25 -2.64
N ALA A 427 17.93 -19.60 -1.95
CA ALA A 427 17.06 -20.24 -0.96
C ALA A 427 15.93 -21.11 -1.59
N GLY A 428 15.96 -21.35 -2.90
CA GLY A 428 14.89 -22.03 -3.63
C GLY A 428 14.65 -23.48 -3.22
N GLY A 429 15.71 -24.20 -2.84
CA GLY A 429 15.61 -25.59 -2.36
C GLY A 429 14.76 -25.71 -1.08
N ALA A 430 14.96 -24.80 -0.13
CA ALA A 430 14.16 -24.76 1.08
C ALA A 430 12.68 -24.43 0.79
N ALA A 431 12.40 -23.46 -0.09
CA ALA A 431 11.03 -23.14 -0.51
C ALA A 431 10.34 -24.34 -1.18
N LEU A 432 11.07 -25.07 -2.04
CA LEU A 432 10.63 -26.29 -2.70
C LEU A 432 10.22 -27.35 -1.67
N ILE A 433 11.12 -27.65 -0.73
CA ILE A 433 10.91 -28.64 0.32
C ILE A 433 9.65 -28.29 1.12
N VAL A 434 9.61 -27.08 1.69
CA VAL A 434 8.48 -26.63 2.52
C VAL A 434 7.15 -26.68 1.78
N MET A 435 7.12 -26.27 0.51
CA MET A 435 5.90 -26.26 -0.29
C MET A 435 5.37 -27.68 -0.57
N GLN A 436 6.25 -28.68 -0.62
CA GLN A 436 5.92 -30.05 -1.06
C GLN A 436 6.00 -31.10 0.04
N THR A 437 6.40 -30.74 1.25
CA THR A 437 6.36 -31.65 2.39
C THR A 437 4.94 -32.16 2.62
N SER A 438 4.78 -33.47 2.75
CA SER A 438 3.51 -34.09 3.13
C SER A 438 3.18 -33.85 4.61
N GLY A 439 1.88 -33.84 4.97
CA GLY A 439 1.45 -33.69 6.35
C GLY A 439 1.58 -32.27 6.96
N GLN A 440 1.45 -32.19 8.29
CA GLN A 440 1.49 -30.95 9.06
C GLN A 440 2.92 -30.58 9.51
N LEU A 441 3.34 -29.35 9.23
CA LEU A 441 4.66 -28.78 9.54
C LEU A 441 4.89 -28.07 10.90
N PRO A 442 3.96 -27.86 11.86
CA PRO A 442 4.24 -26.93 12.97
C PRO A 442 5.09 -27.45 14.13
N THR A 443 5.19 -28.76 14.35
CA THR A 443 5.60 -29.28 15.68
C THR A 443 6.91 -30.09 15.66
N SER A 444 7.67 -30.08 14.57
CA SER A 444 8.94 -30.81 14.48
C SER A 444 10.14 -29.94 14.88
N VAL A 445 11.18 -30.56 15.44
CA VAL A 445 12.45 -29.88 15.76
C VAL A 445 13.07 -29.25 14.51
N SER A 446 13.00 -29.94 13.37
CA SER A 446 13.48 -29.44 12.08
C SER A 446 12.76 -28.17 11.63
N ALA A 447 11.43 -28.08 11.83
CA ALA A 447 10.68 -26.86 11.55
C ALA A 447 11.13 -25.70 12.45
N MET A 448 11.31 -25.94 13.75
CA MET A 448 11.84 -24.90 14.66
C MET A 448 13.24 -24.41 14.25
N LEU A 449 14.13 -25.33 13.87
CA LEU A 449 15.48 -24.99 13.40
C LEU A 449 15.44 -24.20 12.09
N LEU A 450 14.58 -24.59 11.15
CA LEU A 450 14.36 -23.85 9.90
C LEU A 450 13.87 -22.43 10.20
N LEU A 451 12.86 -22.27 11.07
CA LEU A 451 12.37 -20.95 11.47
C LEU A 451 13.48 -20.10 12.07
N ARG A 452 14.28 -20.67 12.98
CA ARG A 452 15.42 -19.97 13.58
C ARG A 452 16.45 -19.54 12.53
N GLN A 453 16.73 -20.37 11.52
CA GLN A 453 17.65 -20.00 10.44
C GLN A 453 17.06 -18.89 9.55
N LEU A 454 15.74 -18.89 9.32
CA LEU A 454 15.08 -17.81 8.58
C LEU A 454 15.05 -16.49 9.38
N MET A 455 14.88 -16.54 10.71
CA MET A 455 14.98 -15.35 11.56
C MET A 455 16.38 -14.71 11.46
N LYS A 456 17.45 -15.52 11.46
CA LYS A 456 18.82 -15.03 11.20
C LYS A 456 18.98 -14.37 9.82
N ALA A 457 18.29 -14.88 8.80
CA ALA A 457 18.30 -14.27 7.48
C ALA A 457 17.62 -12.90 7.51
N MET A 458 16.52 -12.74 8.24
CA MET A 458 15.84 -11.46 8.45
C MET A 458 16.72 -10.46 9.21
N GLU A 459 17.40 -10.91 10.27
CA GLU A 459 18.35 -10.08 11.04
C GLU A 459 19.48 -9.55 10.15
N ALA A 460 20.10 -10.40 9.32
CA ALA A 460 21.14 -9.97 8.38
C ALA A 460 20.64 -8.93 7.37
N ILE A 461 19.39 -9.06 6.90
CA ILE A 461 18.76 -8.09 6.00
C ILE A 461 18.44 -6.77 6.74
N ALA A 462 17.99 -6.83 7.99
CA ALA A 462 17.76 -5.65 8.82
C ALA A 462 19.07 -4.89 9.08
N ASP A 463 20.17 -5.59 9.36
CA ASP A 463 21.50 -5.01 9.52
C ASP A 463 21.99 -4.32 8.24
N ALA A 464 21.74 -4.92 7.07
CA ALA A 464 22.04 -4.29 5.78
C ALA A 464 21.23 -3.00 5.57
N HIS A 465 19.94 -2.97 5.92
CA HIS A 465 19.13 -1.74 5.89
C HIS A 465 19.66 -0.68 6.86
N ARG A 466 20.05 -1.07 8.08
CA ARG A 466 20.64 -0.16 9.06
C ARG A 466 21.95 0.44 8.54
N ALA A 467 22.83 -0.38 7.97
CA ALA A 467 24.08 0.07 7.36
C ALA A 467 23.85 1.01 6.16
N ALA A 468 22.75 0.82 5.42
CA ALA A 468 22.35 1.68 4.32
C ALA A 468 21.63 2.99 4.77
N GLY A 469 21.43 3.20 6.08
CA GLY A 469 20.72 4.34 6.65
C GLY A 469 19.19 4.24 6.60
N GLU A 470 18.64 3.08 6.24
CA GLU A 470 17.20 2.84 6.05
C GLU A 470 16.55 2.34 7.35
N LEU A 471 16.62 3.16 8.41
CA LEU A 471 16.28 2.74 9.77
C LEU A 471 14.83 2.24 9.90
N HIS A 472 13.87 2.88 9.24
CA HIS A 472 12.47 2.45 9.27
C HIS A 472 12.29 1.03 8.69
N ARG A 473 13.03 0.68 7.63
CA ARG A 473 12.97 -0.68 7.06
C ARG A 473 13.61 -1.70 7.99
N ALA A 474 14.74 -1.36 8.61
CA ALA A 474 15.38 -2.23 9.59
C ALA A 474 14.45 -2.51 10.80
N LEU A 475 13.82 -1.46 11.35
CA LEU A 475 12.92 -1.58 12.49
C LEU A 475 11.65 -2.40 12.18
N ASP A 476 11.04 -2.23 11.00
CA ASP A 476 9.88 -3.03 10.60
C ASP A 476 10.23 -4.53 10.52
N ILE A 477 11.40 -4.87 9.99
CA ILE A 477 11.88 -6.26 9.91
C ILE A 477 12.16 -6.80 11.32
N GLU A 478 12.84 -6.03 12.18
CA GLU A 478 13.11 -6.42 13.57
C GLU A 478 11.83 -6.61 14.38
N TYR A 479 10.82 -5.76 14.17
CA TYR A 479 9.51 -5.89 14.79
C TYR A 479 8.84 -7.21 14.37
N ALA A 480 8.85 -7.53 13.07
CA ALA A 480 8.30 -8.80 12.58
C ALA A 480 9.02 -10.02 13.18
N VAL A 481 10.35 -9.96 13.34
CA VAL A 481 11.11 -11.04 13.99
C VAL A 481 10.70 -11.19 15.47
N ARG A 482 10.63 -10.07 16.22
CA ARG A 482 10.41 -10.10 17.67
C ARG A 482 8.96 -10.35 18.10
N ASN A 483 7.98 -9.88 17.34
CA ASN A 483 6.58 -9.92 17.76
C ASN A 483 5.79 -11.02 17.04
N GLU A 484 5.99 -11.16 15.74
CA GLU A 484 5.25 -12.14 14.93
C GLU A 484 5.89 -13.53 15.06
N LEU A 485 7.19 -13.64 14.78
CA LEU A 485 7.87 -14.94 14.70
C LEU A 485 8.29 -15.48 16.07
N ALA A 486 8.67 -14.63 17.02
CA ALA A 486 9.03 -15.09 18.36
C ALA A 486 7.85 -15.75 19.09
N THR A 487 6.62 -15.32 18.82
CA THR A 487 5.41 -15.94 19.37
C THR A 487 5.24 -17.37 18.86
N ILE A 488 5.48 -17.62 17.56
CA ILE A 488 5.51 -18.98 16.99
C ILE A 488 6.63 -19.80 17.61
N HIS A 489 7.84 -19.25 17.67
CA HIS A 489 9.01 -19.95 18.19
C HIS A 489 8.86 -20.30 19.69
N ALA A 490 8.34 -19.38 20.51
CA ALA A 490 8.11 -19.60 21.93
C ALA A 490 6.99 -20.61 22.21
N ALA A 491 5.90 -20.58 21.42
CA ALA A 491 4.81 -21.55 21.55
C ALA A 491 5.24 -23.00 21.22
N GLN A 492 6.31 -23.17 20.44
CA GLN A 492 6.85 -24.46 20.02
C GLN A 492 7.98 -24.98 20.93
N GLN A 493 8.50 -24.18 21.86
CA GLN A 493 9.52 -24.66 22.80
C GLN A 493 8.92 -25.67 23.77
N PRO A 494 9.56 -26.84 23.98
CA PRO A 494 9.14 -27.76 25.02
C PRO A 494 9.24 -27.04 26.38
N ARG A 495 8.11 -26.88 27.06
CA ARG A 495 8.11 -26.47 28.47
C ARG A 495 8.83 -27.57 29.23
N ILE A 496 10.07 -27.33 29.64
CA ILE A 496 10.76 -28.20 30.58
C ILE A 496 9.95 -28.09 31.89
N PRO A 497 9.31 -29.17 32.37
CA PRO A 497 8.73 -29.16 33.70
C PRO A 497 9.90 -29.01 34.66
N VAL A 498 9.99 -27.86 35.33
CA VAL A 498 10.91 -27.73 36.46
C VAL A 498 10.42 -28.73 37.50
N PRO A 499 11.22 -29.71 37.94
CA PRO A 499 10.83 -30.59 39.03
C PRO A 499 10.52 -29.73 40.27
N ASP A 500 9.39 -29.99 40.95
CA ASP A 500 8.97 -29.24 42.15
C ASP A 500 10.04 -29.21 43.25
N THR A 501 11.03 -30.09 43.19
CA THR A 501 12.17 -30.14 44.11
C THR A 501 13.13 -28.94 43.99
N ALA A 502 13.12 -28.20 42.88
CA ALA A 502 13.94 -26.98 42.75
C ALA A 502 13.27 -25.71 43.31
N ARG A 503 11.98 -25.78 43.69
CA ARG A 503 11.23 -24.63 44.23
C ARG A 503 11.48 -24.41 45.73
N THR A 504 11.99 -25.42 46.43
CA THR A 504 12.21 -25.38 47.88
C THR A 504 13.59 -24.86 48.29
N GLU A 505 14.62 -24.95 47.43
CA GLU A 505 15.99 -24.53 47.80
C GLU A 505 16.32 -23.07 47.45
N ALA A 506 15.63 -22.46 46.47
CA ALA A 506 15.84 -21.05 46.12
C ALA A 506 15.19 -20.06 47.11
N THR A 507 14.20 -20.51 47.90
CA THR A 507 13.42 -19.66 48.81
C THR A 507 14.11 -19.44 50.17
N GLN A 508 15.25 -20.08 50.43
CA GLN A 508 15.96 -19.95 51.73
C GLN A 508 17.29 -19.16 51.68
N LYS A 509 17.74 -18.60 50.54
CA LYS A 509 19.05 -17.92 50.46
C LYS A 509 19.08 -16.43 50.10
N HIS A 510 17.95 -15.75 49.91
CA HIS A 510 17.93 -14.28 49.79
C HIS A 510 16.81 -13.63 50.62
N ALA A 511 16.89 -13.81 51.93
CA ALA A 511 16.40 -12.80 52.88
C ALA A 511 17.62 -11.97 53.33
N THR A 512 18.01 -11.00 52.52
CA THR A 512 18.88 -9.91 52.98
C THR A 512 18.18 -8.62 52.58
N THR A 513 17.57 -7.99 53.57
CA THR A 513 16.85 -6.72 53.46
C THR A 513 17.83 -5.65 53.00
N SER A 514 17.72 -5.21 51.74
CA SER A 514 18.33 -3.97 51.28
C SER A 514 17.34 -2.85 51.59
N THR A 515 17.63 -2.09 52.65
CA THR A 515 16.97 -0.81 52.94
C THR A 515 17.42 0.21 51.92
N LEU A 516 16.53 0.58 50.99
CA LEU A 516 16.72 1.72 50.10
C LEU A 516 16.72 3.01 50.92
N THR A 517 17.54 3.98 50.51
CA THR A 517 17.50 5.34 51.08
C THR A 517 16.29 6.12 50.55
N PRO A 518 15.80 7.16 51.26
CA PRO A 518 14.63 7.94 50.83
C PRO A 518 14.75 8.51 49.40
N GLU A 519 15.97 8.88 49.00
CA GLU A 519 16.26 9.41 47.66
C GLU A 519 16.16 8.34 46.56
N GLN A 520 16.52 7.09 46.87
CA GLN A 520 16.37 5.95 45.95
C GLN A 520 14.91 5.52 45.81
N GLU A 521 14.09 5.77 46.83
CA GLU A 521 12.65 5.49 46.81
C GLU A 521 11.89 6.54 45.99
N GLU A 522 12.31 7.80 46.05
CA GLU A 522 11.81 8.91 45.21
C GLU A 522 12.15 8.68 43.72
N LEU A 523 13.39 8.29 43.40
CA LEU A 523 13.81 7.94 42.04
C LEU A 523 13.04 6.73 41.47
N ARG A 524 12.69 5.76 42.32
CA ARG A 524 11.89 4.59 41.92
C ARG A 524 10.43 4.95 41.66
N ARG A 525 9.88 5.91 42.43
CA ARG A 525 8.54 6.47 42.19
C ARG A 525 8.48 7.26 40.87
N LEU A 526 9.49 8.08 40.59
CA LEU A 526 9.57 8.86 39.35
C LEU A 526 9.71 7.93 38.12
N ALA A 527 10.55 6.89 38.19
CA ALA A 527 10.70 5.92 37.12
C ALA A 527 9.44 5.04 36.87
N ALA A 528 8.57 4.90 37.89
CA ALA A 528 7.29 4.19 37.77
C ALA A 528 6.20 5.05 37.12
N LEU A 529 6.31 6.38 37.20
CA LEU A 529 5.39 7.32 36.55
C LEU A 529 5.67 7.45 35.04
N ASP A 530 6.94 7.35 34.62
CA ASP A 530 7.33 7.38 33.19
C ASP A 530 7.00 6.09 32.42
N ASN A 531 6.73 4.97 33.11
CA ASN A 531 6.42 3.68 32.49
C ASN A 531 4.94 3.27 32.59
N ALA A 532 4.05 4.17 33.00
CA ALA A 532 2.62 3.93 32.98
C ALA A 532 2.06 4.13 31.55
N ALA A 533 1.73 3.03 30.87
CA ALA A 533 0.90 3.05 29.68
C ALA A 533 -0.45 3.74 29.95
N PRO A 534 -1.06 4.45 28.99
CA PRO A 534 -2.36 5.06 29.18
C PRO A 534 -3.42 3.96 29.41
N PRO A 535 -4.36 4.16 30.35
CA PRO A 535 -5.39 3.16 30.62
C PRO A 535 -6.34 3.03 29.42
N SER A 536 -6.55 1.78 28.99
CA SER A 536 -7.56 1.33 28.05
C SER A 536 -8.98 1.72 28.53
N ASP A 537 -9.78 2.22 27.59
CA ASP A 537 -11.22 2.50 27.73
C ASP A 537 -11.99 1.33 28.36
N ALA A 538 -12.37 1.44 29.63
CA ALA A 538 -13.54 0.77 30.21
C ALA A 538 -13.82 1.20 31.67
N VAL A 539 -14.19 2.46 31.93
CA VAL A 539 -15.03 2.78 33.12
C VAL A 539 -15.98 3.93 32.80
N ARG A 540 -17.26 3.60 32.64
CA ARG A 540 -18.37 4.56 32.74
C ARG A 540 -18.32 5.23 34.12
N ARG A 541 -18.33 6.56 34.16
CA ARG A 541 -18.82 7.31 35.31
C ARG A 541 -20.04 8.11 34.92
N THR A 542 -21.06 7.96 35.76
CA THR A 542 -22.38 8.57 35.72
C THR A 542 -22.35 9.96 36.37
N ASP A 543 -23.34 10.77 35.96
CA ASP A 543 -23.94 11.91 36.65
C ASP A 543 -23.31 13.31 36.51
N SER A 544 -23.81 14.09 35.54
CA SER A 544 -24.52 15.37 35.79
C SER A 544 -25.03 16.03 34.49
N PRO A 545 -26.03 16.95 34.57
CA PRO A 545 -27.22 16.91 33.72
C PRO A 545 -27.11 17.83 32.48
N LEU A 546 -27.51 17.31 31.32
CA LEU A 546 -27.79 18.11 30.13
C LEU A 546 -29.17 17.74 29.56
N PRO A 547 -29.88 18.71 28.97
CA PRO A 547 -31.30 18.61 28.64
C PRO A 547 -31.59 17.61 27.51
N SER A 548 -32.83 17.12 27.50
CA SER A 548 -33.38 16.08 26.63
C SER A 548 -33.10 16.35 25.14
N ARG A 549 -32.46 15.39 24.46
CA ARG A 549 -32.40 15.36 22.99
C ARG A 549 -33.80 15.11 22.44
N ILE A 550 -34.31 16.07 21.67
CA ILE A 550 -35.48 15.93 20.81
C ILE A 550 -35.13 14.95 19.69
N GLY A 551 -35.80 13.80 19.65
CA GLY A 551 -35.66 12.84 18.56
C GLY A 551 -36.28 13.37 17.26
N PRO A 552 -35.77 12.96 16.09
CA PRO A 552 -36.37 13.33 14.81
C PRO A 552 -37.77 12.74 14.69
N SER A 553 -38.75 13.61 14.43
CA SER A 553 -40.13 13.25 14.13
C SER A 553 -40.18 12.34 12.89
N LEU A 554 -40.85 11.19 13.04
CA LEU A 554 -41.31 10.35 11.94
C LEU A 554 -42.21 11.20 11.02
N ARG A 555 -41.71 11.57 9.83
CA ARG A 555 -42.57 12.05 8.76
C ARG A 555 -43.29 10.85 8.14
N THR A 556 -44.57 10.75 8.47
CA THR A 556 -45.56 9.93 7.79
C THR A 556 -45.73 10.44 6.36
N HIS A 557 -45.24 9.69 5.37
CA HIS A 557 -45.69 9.87 3.99
C HIS A 557 -47.06 9.22 3.85
N ALA A 558 -48.09 10.07 3.85
CA ALA A 558 -49.44 9.69 3.45
C ALA A 558 -49.40 9.16 2.01
N GLY A 559 -49.79 7.90 1.84
CA GLY A 559 -49.98 7.27 0.55
C GLY A 559 -51.17 7.87 -0.18
N ARG A 560 -50.99 8.13 -1.48
CA ARG A 560 -52.08 8.18 -2.47
C ARG A 560 -51.99 6.92 -3.34
N PRO A 561 -53.09 6.19 -3.54
CA PRO A 561 -53.06 4.91 -4.24
C PRO A 561 -52.93 5.10 -5.75
N ARG A 562 -52.04 4.34 -6.37
CA ARG A 562 -52.03 4.10 -7.82
C ARG A 562 -53.11 3.08 -8.15
N THR A 563 -54.20 3.52 -8.76
CA THR A 563 -55.17 2.66 -9.43
C THR A 563 -54.58 2.12 -10.73
N ARG A 564 -54.74 0.82 -10.95
CA ARG A 564 -54.55 0.14 -12.23
C ARG A 564 -55.78 0.39 -13.12
N GLY A 565 -55.53 0.73 -14.38
CA GLY A 565 -56.39 0.55 -15.56
C GLY A 565 -55.44 0.77 -16.74
N ASN A 566 -55.01 -0.25 -17.47
CA ASN A 566 -55.77 -1.00 -18.48
C ASN A 566 -56.79 -0.13 -19.19
N ASP A 567 -56.38 0.45 -20.32
CA ASP A 567 -57.16 0.46 -21.55
C ASP A 567 -56.20 0.71 -22.73
N GLY A 568 -56.34 -0.12 -23.76
CA GLY A 568 -55.61 0.00 -25.00
C GLY A 568 -56.31 0.92 -26.01
N ASN A 569 -55.65 0.99 -27.16
CA ASN A 569 -56.23 1.30 -28.48
C ASN A 569 -56.79 2.71 -28.70
N GLU A 570 -56.09 3.53 -29.49
CA GLU A 570 -56.44 3.84 -30.89
C GLU A 570 -55.63 5.03 -31.43
N ARG A 571 -55.09 4.81 -32.65
CA ARG A 571 -54.51 5.75 -33.63
C ARG A 571 -53.06 6.19 -33.49
#